data_AF-A0A257PG35-F1
#
_entry.id   AF-A0A257PG35-F1
#
_cell.length_a   1.000
_cell.length_b   1.000
_cell.length_c   1.000
_cell.angle_alpha   90.00
_cell.angle_beta   90.00
_cell.angle_gamma   90.00
#
_symmetry.space_group_name_H-M   'P 1'
#
loop_
_entity.id
_entity.type
_entity.pdbx_description
1 polymer ?
#
loop_
_entity_poly.entity_id
_entity_poly.type
_entity_poly.pdbx_seq_one_letter_code
_entity_poly.pdbx_strand_id
1 'polypeptide(L)'
;MIRRLFLLSLLALAGCHHDLSPQDINVSGMIPALDFTMTDVRTGAQVTAADFTGKVTLLYFGYSFCTDACPRTLSSIADVVKEMNGKAAAVRVLFVTVDPKRDTLAVLKRYESLFGPGFDALRGTPDQLAALARRYRISY
;
A
#
# COMPACT_ATOMS: atom_id res chain seq x y z
N MET A 1 -23.60 22.47 -46.49
CA MET A 1 -23.97 21.44 -45.48
C MET A 1 -22.77 20.86 -44.71
N ILE A 2 -21.52 20.97 -45.21
CA ILE A 2 -20.29 20.43 -44.56
C ILE A 2 -19.81 21.22 -43.31
N ARG A 3 -20.18 22.50 -43.19
CA ARG A 3 -19.66 23.40 -42.14
C ARG A 3 -20.27 23.19 -40.74
N ARG A 4 -21.40 22.48 -40.67
CA ARG A 4 -22.06 22.13 -39.39
C ARG A 4 -21.54 20.83 -38.77
N LEU A 5 -20.84 19.99 -39.56
CA LEU A 5 -20.29 18.73 -39.08
C LEU A 5 -19.01 18.92 -38.24
N PHE A 6 -18.26 20.00 -38.48
CA PHE A 6 -17.00 20.28 -37.78
C PHE A 6 -17.18 20.79 -36.34
N LEU A 7 -18.32 21.39 -36.01
CA LEU A 7 -18.57 21.89 -34.64
C LEU A 7 -18.93 20.79 -33.64
N LEU A 8 -19.42 19.63 -34.08
CA LEU A 8 -19.71 18.51 -33.16
C LEU A 8 -18.44 17.75 -32.74
N SER A 9 -17.35 17.85 -33.50
CA SER A 9 -16.11 17.12 -33.21
C SER A 9 -15.27 17.77 -32.10
N LEU A 10 -15.43 19.07 -31.83
CA LEU A 10 -14.65 19.76 -30.80
C LEU A 10 -15.21 19.58 -29.38
N LEU A 11 -16.50 19.27 -29.23
CA LEU A 11 -17.11 19.06 -27.91
C LEU A 11 -16.75 17.71 -27.27
N ALA A 12 -16.24 16.76 -28.06
CA ALA A 12 -15.91 15.42 -27.59
C ALA A 12 -14.57 15.33 -26.82
N LEU A 13 -13.72 16.37 -26.86
CA LEU A 13 -12.42 16.35 -26.16
C LEU A 13 -12.44 16.95 -24.74
N ALA A 14 -13.55 17.55 -24.29
CA ALA A 14 -13.64 18.14 -22.96
C ALA A 14 -13.87 17.10 -21.83
N GLY A 15 -13.97 15.81 -22.15
CA GLY A 15 -14.32 14.74 -21.19
C GLY A 15 -13.17 14.17 -20.36
N CYS A 16 -11.93 14.62 -20.54
CA CYS A 16 -10.76 14.08 -19.83
C CYS A 16 -10.17 15.08 -18.82
N HIS A 17 -11.00 15.70 -18.00
CA HIS A 17 -10.53 16.38 -16.80
C HIS A 17 -11.24 15.78 -15.59
N HIS A 18 -10.63 14.75 -15.00
CA HIS A 18 -10.89 14.41 -13.60
C HIS A 18 -10.26 15.53 -12.77
N ASP A 19 -10.93 16.67 -12.71
CA ASP A 19 -10.52 17.75 -11.83
C ASP A 19 -10.77 17.29 -10.39
N LEU A 20 -9.74 17.41 -9.58
CA LEU A 20 -9.81 17.23 -8.14
C LEU A 20 -10.94 18.11 -7.58
N SER A 21 -11.74 17.57 -6.66
CA SER A 21 -12.78 18.34 -5.98
C SER A 21 -12.12 19.52 -5.25
N PRO A 22 -12.80 20.67 -5.07
CA PRO A 22 -12.25 21.80 -4.30
C PRO A 22 -11.83 21.45 -2.86
N GLN A 23 -12.25 20.29 -2.34
CA GLN A 23 -11.90 19.75 -1.02
C GLN A 23 -10.70 18.78 -1.05
N ASP A 24 -10.21 18.41 -2.23
CA ASP A 24 -9.12 17.44 -2.36
C ASP A 24 -7.79 18.11 -2.01
N ILE A 25 -7.06 17.52 -1.07
CA ILE A 25 -5.71 17.94 -0.72
C ILE A 25 -4.74 17.18 -1.63
N ASN A 26 -3.99 17.90 -2.46
CA ASN A 26 -2.92 17.28 -3.24
C ASN A 26 -1.76 16.90 -2.32
N VAL A 27 -1.60 15.60 -2.09
CA VAL A 27 -0.52 15.03 -1.26
C VAL A 27 0.69 14.55 -2.07
N SER A 28 0.70 14.80 -3.38
CA SER A 28 1.78 14.38 -4.28
C SER A 28 3.10 15.03 -3.87
N GLY A 29 4.15 14.23 -3.71
CA GLY A 29 5.48 14.70 -3.31
C GLY A 29 5.64 15.02 -1.82
N MET A 30 4.60 14.87 -0.99
CA MET A 30 4.73 15.06 0.47
C MET A 30 5.56 13.95 1.14
N ILE A 31 5.55 12.76 0.54
CA ILE A 31 6.31 11.59 0.99
C ILE A 31 7.09 11.05 -0.22
N PRO A 32 8.32 10.52 -0.03
CA PRO A 32 9.06 9.88 -1.11
C PRO A 32 8.24 8.78 -1.81
N ALA A 33 8.46 8.58 -3.11
CA ALA A 33 7.81 7.50 -3.85
C ALA A 33 8.12 6.12 -3.23
N LEU A 34 7.17 5.18 -3.35
CA LEU A 34 7.33 3.81 -2.87
C LEU A 34 8.57 3.16 -3.49
N ASP A 35 9.50 2.71 -2.66
CA ASP A 35 10.76 2.09 -3.08
C ASP A 35 11.30 1.22 -1.93
N PHE A 36 11.53 -0.05 -2.23
CA PHE A 36 12.07 -1.06 -1.30
C PHE A 36 12.43 -2.35 -2.04
N THR A 37 13.23 -3.18 -1.38
CA THR A 37 13.35 -4.62 -1.66
C THR A 37 13.26 -5.36 -0.34
N MET A 38 12.31 -6.29 -0.23
CA MET A 38 12.09 -7.09 0.99
C MET A 38 11.60 -8.48 0.64
N THR A 39 11.71 -9.41 1.60
CA THR A 39 11.19 -10.76 1.46
C THR A 39 9.72 -10.80 1.83
N ASP A 40 8.89 -11.26 0.90
CA ASP A 40 7.49 -11.61 1.16
C ASP A 40 7.45 -12.90 1.99
N VAL A 41 6.81 -12.88 3.15
CA VAL A 41 6.85 -14.04 4.07
C VAL A 41 5.99 -15.22 3.61
N ARG A 42 5.02 -14.98 2.72
CA ARG A 42 4.11 -16.01 2.23
C ARG A 42 4.80 -16.93 1.24
N THR A 43 5.50 -16.30 0.30
CA THR A 43 6.18 -16.91 -0.84
C THR A 43 7.66 -17.18 -0.56
N GLY A 44 8.28 -16.41 0.33
CA GLY A 44 9.73 -16.41 0.55
C GLY A 44 10.52 -15.72 -0.57
N ALA A 45 9.84 -15.12 -1.56
CA ALA A 45 10.48 -14.43 -2.67
C ALA A 45 10.86 -12.99 -2.28
N GLN A 46 11.86 -12.44 -2.98
CA GLN A 46 12.10 -11.01 -2.92
C GLN A 46 11.04 -10.29 -3.75
N VAL A 47 10.47 -9.24 -3.15
CA VAL A 47 9.51 -8.32 -3.77
C VAL A 47 10.01 -6.88 -3.65
N THR A 48 9.49 -6.04 -4.52
CA THR A 48 9.85 -4.64 -4.68
C THR A 48 8.61 -3.77 -4.77
N ALA A 49 8.79 -2.44 -4.71
CA ALA A 49 7.69 -1.50 -4.93
C ALA A 49 6.98 -1.70 -6.28
N ALA A 50 7.69 -2.18 -7.31
CA ALA A 50 7.14 -2.40 -8.64
C ALA A 50 6.03 -3.45 -8.67
N ASP A 51 6.13 -4.47 -7.80
CA ASP A 51 5.14 -5.56 -7.68
C ASP A 51 3.76 -5.07 -7.20
N PHE A 52 3.71 -3.86 -6.65
CA PHE A 52 2.50 -3.23 -6.12
C PHE A 52 2.01 -2.04 -6.96
N THR A 53 2.58 -1.85 -8.16
CA THR A 53 2.18 -0.76 -9.06
C THR A 53 0.72 -0.90 -9.49
N GLY A 54 0.00 0.23 -9.54
CA GLY A 54 -1.42 0.26 -9.90
C GLY A 54 -2.36 -0.17 -8.78
N LYS A 55 -1.83 -0.41 -7.57
CA LYS A 55 -2.60 -0.61 -6.34
C LYS A 55 -2.42 0.58 -5.40
N VAL A 56 -3.43 0.83 -4.58
CA VAL A 56 -3.29 1.69 -3.41
C VAL A 56 -2.57 0.87 -2.34
N THR A 57 -1.35 1.27 -2.01
CA THR A 57 -0.49 0.54 -1.09
C THR A 57 -0.43 1.23 0.26
N LEU A 58 -0.90 0.55 1.29
CA LEU A 58 -0.80 0.96 2.69
C LEU A 58 0.45 0.32 3.30
N LEU A 59 1.51 1.10 3.51
CA LEU A 59 2.73 0.65 4.15
C LEU A 59 2.62 0.85 5.67
N TYR A 60 2.68 -0.24 6.43
CA TYR A 60 2.57 -0.22 7.88
C TYR A 60 3.77 -0.89 8.55
N PHE A 61 4.46 -0.14 9.42
CA PHE A 61 5.60 -0.63 10.19
C PHE A 61 5.13 -1.11 11.56
N GLY A 62 5.49 -2.32 11.95
CA GLY A 62 5.10 -2.89 13.23
C GLY A 62 5.86 -4.16 13.57
N TYR A 63 5.47 -4.86 14.62
CA TYR A 63 6.05 -6.16 14.98
C TYR A 63 4.97 -7.06 15.58
N SER A 64 5.08 -8.37 15.38
CA SER A 64 3.99 -9.31 15.69
C SER A 64 3.69 -9.45 17.19
N PHE A 65 4.68 -9.15 18.03
CA PHE A 65 4.57 -9.19 19.50
C PHE A 65 3.97 -7.92 20.12
N CYS A 66 3.57 -6.93 19.33
CA CYS A 66 2.90 -5.75 19.85
C CYS A 66 1.50 -6.13 20.34
N THR A 67 1.24 -5.98 21.63
CA THR A 67 0.03 -6.50 22.28
C THR A 67 -1.19 -5.61 22.15
N ASP A 68 -1.07 -4.43 21.53
CA ASP A 68 -2.17 -3.47 21.50
C ASP A 68 -2.31 -2.74 20.16
N ALA A 69 -1.47 -1.74 19.89
CA ALA A 69 -1.65 -0.83 18.77
C ALA A 69 -1.58 -1.52 17.39
N CYS A 70 -0.62 -2.44 17.19
CA CYS A 70 -0.46 -3.12 15.89
C CYS A 70 -1.67 -3.98 15.50
N PRO A 71 -2.11 -4.97 16.30
CA PRO A 71 -3.25 -5.78 15.92
C PRO A 71 -4.53 -4.94 15.79
N ARG A 72 -4.74 -3.93 16.65
CA ARG A 72 -5.90 -3.03 16.55
C ARG A 72 -5.90 -2.27 15.23
N THR A 73 -4.76 -1.71 14.83
CA THR A 73 -4.66 -0.91 13.60
C THR A 73 -4.89 -1.78 12.37
N LEU A 74 -4.26 -2.95 12.30
CA LEU A 74 -4.41 -3.86 11.15
C LEU A 74 -5.83 -4.41 11.04
N SER A 75 -6.49 -4.73 12.15
CA SER A 75 -7.91 -5.11 12.14
C SER A 75 -8.80 -3.98 11.63
N SER A 76 -8.56 -2.74 12.07
CA SER A 76 -9.31 -1.59 11.57
C SER A 76 -9.12 -1.38 10.06
N ILE A 77 -7.89 -1.56 9.56
CA ILE A 77 -7.63 -1.51 8.11
C ILE A 77 -8.37 -2.65 7.40
N ALA A 78 -8.38 -3.86 7.96
CA ALA A 78 -9.07 -5.00 7.39
C ALA A 78 -10.59 -4.77 7.28
N ASP A 79 -11.19 -4.18 8.31
CA ASP A 79 -12.60 -3.80 8.32
C ASP A 79 -12.90 -2.77 7.22
N VAL A 80 -12.08 -1.71 7.10
CA VAL A 80 -12.22 -0.71 6.03
C VAL A 80 -12.11 -1.36 4.65
N VAL A 81 -11.09 -2.19 4.42
CA VAL A 81 -10.89 -2.88 3.12
C VAL A 81 -12.08 -3.77 2.78
N LYS A 82 -12.68 -4.44 3.77
CA LYS A 82 -13.86 -5.28 3.59
C LYS A 82 -15.09 -4.47 3.17
N GLU A 83 -15.24 -3.24 3.68
CA GLU A 83 -16.36 -2.35 3.37
C GLU A 83 -16.27 -1.69 1.98
N MET A 84 -15.10 -1.74 1.31
CA MET A 84 -14.86 -1.07 0.02
C MET A 84 -15.57 -1.68 -1.21
N ASN A 85 -16.48 -2.65 -1.03
CA ASN A 85 -17.42 -3.18 -2.04
C ASN A 85 -16.88 -3.25 -3.49
N GLY A 86 -16.18 -4.34 -3.83
CA GLY A 86 -15.60 -4.56 -5.16
C GLY A 86 -14.29 -3.83 -5.43
N LYS A 87 -13.92 -2.83 -4.60
CA LYS A 87 -12.64 -2.11 -4.71
C LYS A 87 -11.53 -2.68 -3.81
N ALA A 88 -11.84 -3.63 -2.93
CA ALA A 88 -10.87 -4.25 -2.02
C ALA A 88 -9.61 -4.80 -2.76
N ALA A 89 -9.79 -5.36 -3.96
CA ALA A 89 -8.70 -5.89 -4.78
C ALA A 89 -7.74 -4.81 -5.33
N ALA A 90 -8.10 -3.53 -5.23
CA ALA A 90 -7.24 -2.40 -5.60
C ALA A 90 -6.34 -1.95 -4.45
N VAL A 91 -6.55 -2.45 -3.22
CA VAL A 91 -5.76 -2.08 -2.04
C VAL A 91 -4.83 -3.22 -1.65
N ARG A 92 -3.58 -2.90 -1.31
CA ARG A 92 -2.61 -3.81 -0.70
C ARG A 92 -2.11 -3.22 0.60
N VAL A 93 -2.03 -4.04 1.64
CA VAL A 93 -1.49 -3.67 2.95
C VAL A 93 -0.16 -4.39 3.14
N LEU A 94 0.91 -3.63 3.24
CA LEU A 94 2.26 -4.15 3.45
C LEU A 94 2.64 -3.96 4.91
N PHE A 95 2.63 -5.06 5.66
CA PHE A 95 3.11 -5.09 7.04
C PHE A 95 4.62 -5.32 7.05
N VAL A 96 5.42 -4.29 7.31
CA VAL A 96 6.88 -4.39 7.44
C VAL A 96 7.23 -4.65 8.89
N THR A 97 7.84 -5.81 9.18
CA THR A 97 8.37 -6.05 10.53
C THR A 97 9.54 -5.13 10.84
N VAL A 98 9.48 -4.45 11.99
CA VAL A 98 10.60 -3.68 12.55
C VAL A 98 11.47 -4.49 13.50
N ASP A 99 11.11 -5.74 13.76
CA ASP A 99 11.80 -6.63 14.69
C ASP A 99 12.06 -8.00 14.07
N PRO A 100 12.98 -8.07 13.09
CA PRO A 100 13.29 -9.31 12.43
C PRO A 100 13.95 -10.34 13.37
N LYS A 101 14.43 -9.97 14.56
CA LYS A 101 15.03 -10.96 15.47
C LYS A 101 13.99 -11.89 16.07
N ARG A 102 12.79 -11.39 16.39
CA ARG A 102 11.70 -12.20 16.96
C ARG A 102 10.66 -12.62 15.91
N ASP A 103 10.41 -11.79 14.91
CA ASP A 103 9.37 -12.01 13.90
C ASP A 103 9.82 -12.98 12.78
N THR A 104 10.07 -14.24 13.11
CA THR A 104 10.45 -15.27 12.11
C THR A 104 9.44 -15.39 10.97
N LEU A 105 9.85 -15.95 9.83
CA LEU A 105 8.94 -16.18 8.69
C LEU A 105 7.66 -16.94 9.09
N ALA A 106 7.80 -17.97 9.93
CA ALA A 106 6.66 -18.75 10.42
C ALA A 106 5.71 -17.91 11.28
N VAL A 107 6.25 -17.06 12.16
CA VAL A 107 5.47 -16.15 13.01
C VAL A 107 4.72 -15.13 12.16
N LEU A 108 5.41 -14.49 11.22
CA LEU A 108 4.81 -13.49 10.34
C LEU A 108 3.75 -14.08 9.41
N LYS A 109 3.98 -15.28 8.87
CA LYS A 109 2.98 -15.99 8.05
C LYS A 109 1.70 -16.28 8.82
N ARG A 110 1.82 -16.63 10.11
CA ARG A 110 0.65 -16.78 10.98
C ARG A 110 0.00 -15.43 11.27
N TYR A 111 0.79 -14.40 11.52
CA TYR A 111 0.31 -13.06 11.84
C TYR A 111 -0.49 -12.43 10.69
N GLU A 112 0.03 -12.45 9.46
CA GLU A 112 -0.68 -11.89 8.29
C GLU A 112 -2.00 -12.60 8.00
N SER A 113 -2.09 -13.91 8.31
CA SER A 113 -3.28 -14.71 8.06
C SER A 113 -4.51 -14.28 8.86
N LEU A 114 -4.30 -13.48 9.93
CA LEU A 114 -5.36 -12.96 10.79
C LEU A 114 -6.17 -11.85 10.12
N PHE A 115 -5.61 -11.16 9.12
CA PHE A 115 -6.22 -9.97 8.52
C PHE A 115 -6.86 -10.22 7.15
N GLY A 116 -6.57 -11.37 6.54
CA GLY A 116 -7.21 -11.83 5.32
C GLY A 116 -6.47 -11.50 4.02
N PRO A 117 -7.13 -11.65 2.86
CA PRO A 117 -6.52 -11.39 1.56
C PRO A 117 -6.24 -9.90 1.39
N GLY A 118 -5.11 -9.54 0.76
CA GLY A 118 -4.71 -8.13 0.64
C GLY A 118 -3.55 -7.73 1.55
N PHE A 119 -3.27 -8.54 2.57
CA PHE A 119 -2.21 -8.29 3.55
C PHE A 119 -0.98 -9.14 3.25
N ASP A 120 0.14 -8.46 3.03
CA ASP A 120 1.46 -9.05 2.80
C ASP A 120 2.39 -8.64 3.93
N ALA A 121 2.84 -9.60 4.72
CA ALA A 121 3.92 -9.35 5.66
C ALA A 121 5.28 -9.40 4.93
N LEU A 122 6.08 -8.37 5.15
CA LEU A 122 7.39 -8.16 4.56
C LEU A 122 8.46 -8.20 5.64
N ARG A 123 9.56 -8.88 5.32
CA ARG A 123 10.71 -9.02 6.19
C ARG A 123 11.97 -8.63 5.43
N GLY A 124 12.67 -7.61 5.93
CA GLY A 124 13.95 -7.17 5.39
C GLY A 124 15.14 -7.73 6.18
N THR A 125 16.33 -7.71 5.57
CA THR A 125 17.60 -7.69 6.30
C THR A 125 17.72 -6.40 7.14
N PRO A 126 18.64 -6.34 8.12
CA PRO A 126 18.86 -5.11 8.90
C PRO A 126 19.09 -3.87 8.01
N ASP A 127 19.86 -4.01 6.93
CA ASP A 127 20.16 -2.91 6.02
C ASP A 127 18.95 -2.49 5.18
N GLN A 128 18.17 -3.46 4.67
CA GLN A 128 16.93 -3.19 3.93
C GLN A 128 15.90 -2.47 4.80
N LEU A 129 15.70 -2.95 6.03
CA LEU A 129 14.77 -2.33 6.98
C LEU A 129 15.22 -0.91 7.35
N ALA A 130 16.51 -0.74 7.67
CA ALA A 130 17.04 0.57 8.05
C ALA A 130 16.97 1.58 6.89
N ALA A 131 17.23 1.14 5.66
CA ALA A 131 17.06 1.98 4.47
C ALA A 131 15.60 2.42 4.28
N LEU A 132 14.67 1.47 4.41
CA LEU A 132 13.24 1.75 4.24
C LEU A 132 12.71 2.68 5.34
N ALA A 133 13.04 2.40 6.60
CA ALA A 133 12.63 3.21 7.74
C ALA A 133 13.17 4.64 7.62
N ARG A 134 14.44 4.83 7.24
CA ARG A 134 15.01 6.16 6.99
C ARG A 134 14.27 6.91 5.88
N ARG A 135 13.94 6.24 4.78
CA ARG A 135 13.21 6.84 3.65
C ARG A 135 11.87 7.44 4.09
N TYR A 136 11.14 6.71 4.93
CA TYR A 136 9.82 7.13 5.44
C TYR A 136 9.85 7.78 6.82
N ARG A 137 11.05 8.12 7.33
CA ARG A 137 11.26 8.79 8.62
C ARG A 137 10.62 8.04 9.80
N ILE A 138 10.65 6.71 9.75
CA ILE A 138 10.16 5.83 10.81
C ILE A 138 11.29 5.56 11.81
N SER A 139 10.97 5.68 13.10
CA SER A 139 11.82 5.23 14.20
C SER A 139 11.19 4.00 14.84
N TYR A 140 12.02 3.02 15.20
CA TYR A 140 11.60 1.74 15.76
C TYR A 140 12.64 1.19 16.73
#